data_AF-A0A963W4U7-F1
#
_entry.id   AF-A0A963W4U7-F1
#
_cell.length_a   1.000
_cell.length_b   1.000
_cell.length_c   1.000
_cell.angle_alpha   90.00
_cell.angle_beta   90.00
_cell.angle_gamma   90.00
#
_symmetry.space_group_name_H-M   'P 1'
#
loop_
_entity.id
_entity.type
_entity.pdbx_description
1 polymer ?
#
loop_
_entity_poly.entity_id
_entity_poly.type
_entity_poly.pdbx_seq_one_letter_code
_entity_poly.pdbx_strand_id
1 'polypeptide(L)'
;DQQQLGGLVKSAMRRQLERLDVAPLLGQLLTAAIADRRHMPVLEGLIKWAALTIEANEDLMREIIRQRANALVRWTGLDERMANAVLDGIYKLLAETLVIKDHPLRGKVEEGLETLAYDLLHDPAMQERVMAMKAEVLTNPAMAHWLDGVWERVRALLLRGARDPDKVLSGELGASLEELGRALSEDRRLQLLVNRFARRTLVGIVSRYGDEIVRLVSETVKRWDAQTVTDRVESAVGRDLQFIRINGTLVGGLFGVVIHAVDMLL
;
A
#
# COMPACT_ATOMS: atom_id res chain seq x y z
N ASP A 1 -2.43 -16.76 20.51
CA ASP A 1 -1.88 -17.86 19.70
C ASP A 1 -1.43 -17.31 18.34
N GLN A 2 -0.16 -17.49 17.96
CA GLN A 2 0.48 -16.72 16.87
C GLN A 2 0.04 -17.15 15.46
N GLN A 3 -0.17 -18.46 15.26
CA GLN A 3 -0.62 -19.00 13.97
C GLN A 3 -2.09 -18.67 13.69
N GLN A 4 -2.92 -18.64 14.74
CA GLN A 4 -4.34 -18.26 14.62
C GLN A 4 -4.52 -16.79 14.20
N LEU A 5 -3.74 -15.85 14.78
CA LEU A 5 -3.82 -14.43 14.42
C LEU A 5 -3.39 -14.17 12.96
N GLY A 6 -2.32 -14.80 12.49
CA GLY A 6 -1.88 -14.68 11.10
C GLY A 6 -2.90 -15.21 10.10
N GLY A 7 -3.52 -16.36 10.39
CA GLY A 7 -4.59 -16.92 9.56
C GLY A 7 -5.84 -16.03 9.50
N LEU A 8 -6.20 -15.40 10.63
CA LEU A 8 -7.33 -14.47 10.69
C LEU A 8 -7.09 -13.22 9.84
N VAL A 9 -5.91 -12.59 9.94
CA VAL A 9 -5.58 -11.40 9.14
C VAL A 9 -5.52 -11.72 7.65
N LYS A 10 -4.84 -12.81 7.26
CA LYS A 10 -4.73 -13.23 5.85
C LYS A 10 -6.10 -13.53 5.25
N SER A 11 -6.94 -14.27 5.98
CA SER A 11 -8.29 -14.58 5.52
C SER A 11 -9.18 -13.33 5.44
N ALA A 12 -9.01 -12.36 6.35
CA ALA A 12 -9.70 -11.08 6.29
C ALA A 12 -9.26 -10.26 5.06
N MET A 13 -7.94 -10.18 4.80
CA MET A 13 -7.40 -9.50 3.62
C MET A 13 -7.93 -10.12 2.32
N ARG A 14 -7.92 -11.45 2.22
CA ARG A 14 -8.46 -12.15 1.05
C ARG A 14 -9.94 -11.87 0.85
N ARG A 15 -10.76 -12.01 1.90
CA ARG A 15 -12.20 -11.69 1.84
C ARG A 15 -12.46 -10.24 1.43
N GLN A 16 -11.58 -9.32 1.82
CA GLN A 16 -11.70 -7.92 1.45
C GLN A 16 -11.37 -7.71 -0.04
N LEU A 17 -10.33 -8.36 -0.56
CA LEU A 17 -9.99 -8.32 -1.99
C LEU A 17 -11.09 -8.96 -2.87
N GLU A 18 -11.72 -10.02 -2.39
CA GLU A 18 -12.85 -10.68 -3.05
C GLU A 18 -14.05 -9.74 -3.21
N ARG A 19 -14.34 -8.93 -2.18
CA ARG A 19 -15.49 -7.99 -2.15
C ARG A 19 -15.28 -6.69 -2.91
N LEU A 20 -14.04 -6.35 -3.27
CA LEU A 20 -13.75 -5.11 -3.98
C LEU A 20 -14.06 -5.25 -5.47
N ASP A 21 -14.81 -4.29 -6.01
CA ASP A 21 -15.00 -4.13 -7.45
C ASP A 21 -13.77 -3.41 -8.01
N VAL A 22 -12.83 -4.20 -8.51
CA VAL A 22 -11.51 -3.71 -8.93
C VAL A 22 -11.61 -2.91 -10.23
N ALA A 23 -12.56 -3.25 -11.12
CA ALA A 23 -12.67 -2.59 -12.42
C ALA A 23 -12.99 -1.08 -12.31
N PRO A 24 -14.03 -0.62 -11.59
CA PRO A 24 -14.30 0.81 -11.48
C PRO A 24 -13.19 1.58 -10.76
N LEU A 25 -12.52 0.96 -9.79
CA LEU A 25 -11.36 1.55 -9.10
C LEU A 25 -10.20 1.77 -10.07
N LEU A 26 -9.86 0.77 -10.88
CA LEU A 26 -8.83 0.89 -11.91
C LEU A 26 -9.20 1.95 -12.95
N GLY A 27 -10.47 1.99 -13.37
CA GLY A 27 -10.98 3.00 -14.29
C GLY A 27 -10.82 4.42 -13.74
N GLN A 28 -11.20 4.67 -12.49
CA GLN A 28 -11.04 5.99 -11.85
C GLN A 28 -9.57 6.40 -11.73
N LEU A 29 -8.70 5.47 -11.34
CA LEU A 29 -7.27 5.73 -11.21
C LEU A 29 -6.64 6.03 -12.58
N LEU A 30 -6.99 5.27 -13.61
CA LEU A 30 -6.51 5.47 -14.95
C LEU A 30 -6.99 6.82 -15.52
N THR A 31 -8.27 7.13 -15.37
CA THR A 31 -8.84 8.45 -15.77
C THR A 31 -8.10 9.60 -15.10
N ALA A 32 -7.85 9.52 -13.79
CA ALA A 32 -7.12 10.55 -13.07
C ALA A 32 -5.65 10.65 -13.55
N ALA A 33 -4.99 9.52 -13.79
CA ALA A 33 -3.62 9.49 -14.31
C ALA A 33 -3.51 10.04 -15.74
N ILE A 34 -4.55 9.88 -16.56
CA ILE A 34 -4.64 10.49 -17.89
C ILE A 34 -4.84 11.99 -17.78
N ALA A 35 -5.81 12.44 -16.99
CA ALA A 35 -6.11 13.85 -16.79
C ALA A 35 -4.88 14.66 -16.31
N ASP A 36 -4.12 14.10 -15.37
CA ASP A 36 -2.91 14.73 -14.82
C ASP A 36 -1.65 14.44 -15.67
N ARG A 37 -1.76 13.74 -16.80
CA ARG A 37 -0.64 13.25 -17.65
C ARG A 37 0.44 12.46 -16.87
N ARG A 38 0.08 11.85 -15.73
CA ARG A 38 0.99 11.07 -14.88
C ARG A 38 1.39 9.73 -15.49
N HIS A 39 0.66 9.26 -16.50
CA HIS A 39 0.99 8.05 -17.25
C HIS A 39 2.12 8.26 -18.28
N MET A 40 2.46 9.49 -18.65
CA MET A 40 3.46 9.76 -19.69
C MET A 40 4.85 9.18 -19.38
N PRO A 41 5.41 9.31 -18.17
CA PRO A 41 6.70 8.70 -17.86
C PRO A 41 6.67 7.16 -17.95
N VAL A 42 5.53 6.53 -17.63
CA VAL A 42 5.35 5.09 -17.75
C VAL A 42 5.34 4.69 -19.22
N LEU A 43 4.60 5.42 -20.06
CA LEU A 43 4.58 5.19 -21.51
C LEU A 43 5.98 5.35 -22.12
N GLU A 44 6.71 6.40 -21.76
CA GLU A 44 8.09 6.61 -22.22
C GLU A 44 9.03 5.49 -21.76
N GLY A 45 8.87 5.02 -20.52
CA GLY A 45 9.60 3.88 -19.99
C GLY A 45 9.31 2.60 -20.78
N LEU A 46 8.03 2.34 -21.11
CA LEU A 46 7.62 1.18 -21.90
C LEU A 46 8.17 1.23 -23.33
N ILE A 47 8.14 2.39 -23.98
CA ILE A 47 8.70 2.56 -25.34
C ILE A 47 10.21 2.33 -25.33
N LYS A 48 10.94 2.87 -24.34
CA LYS A 48 12.37 2.62 -24.17
C LYS A 48 12.67 1.15 -23.93
N TRP A 49 11.91 0.51 -23.04
CA TRP A 49 12.06 -0.91 -22.76
C TRP A 49 11.79 -1.75 -24.01
N ALA A 50 10.75 -1.42 -24.79
CA ALA A 50 10.46 -2.10 -26.06
C ALA A 50 11.61 -1.95 -27.06
N ALA A 51 12.16 -0.74 -27.23
CA ALA A 51 13.31 -0.51 -28.11
C ALA A 51 14.53 -1.36 -27.69
N LEU A 52 14.91 -1.31 -26.40
CA LEU A 52 16.02 -2.09 -25.86
C LEU A 52 15.78 -3.61 -25.96
N THR A 53 14.55 -4.06 -25.78
CA THR A 53 14.22 -5.50 -25.87
C THR A 53 14.31 -5.99 -27.31
N ILE A 54 13.89 -5.18 -28.28
CA ILE A 54 14.02 -5.51 -29.71
C ILE A 54 15.50 -5.53 -30.09
N GLU A 55 16.28 -4.53 -29.66
CA GLU A 55 17.73 -4.45 -29.90
C GLU A 55 18.50 -5.64 -29.32
N ALA A 56 18.20 -6.01 -28.07
CA ALA A 56 18.82 -7.17 -27.43
C ALA A 56 18.46 -8.51 -28.08
N ASN A 57 17.41 -8.55 -28.91
CA ASN A 57 16.90 -9.77 -29.55
C ASN A 57 16.79 -9.62 -31.07
N GLU A 58 17.64 -8.79 -31.68
CA GLU A 58 17.54 -8.44 -33.11
C GLU A 58 17.56 -9.69 -34.01
N ASP A 59 18.46 -10.64 -33.74
CA ASP A 59 18.57 -11.89 -34.50
C ASP A 59 17.30 -12.74 -34.44
N LEU A 60 16.69 -12.83 -33.26
CA LEU A 60 15.43 -13.53 -33.07
C LEU A 60 14.30 -12.82 -33.84
N MET A 61 14.25 -11.50 -33.78
CA MET A 61 13.25 -10.70 -34.50
C MET A 61 13.41 -10.84 -36.01
N ARG A 62 14.65 -10.81 -36.50
CA ARG A 62 14.99 -11.07 -37.91
C ARG A 62 14.51 -12.45 -38.35
N GLU A 63 14.74 -13.47 -37.54
CA GLU A 63 14.28 -14.83 -37.82
C GLU A 63 12.74 -14.92 -37.87
N ILE A 64 12.05 -14.30 -36.92
CA ILE A 64 10.58 -14.27 -36.89
C ILE A 64 10.03 -13.57 -38.15
N ILE A 65 10.62 -12.44 -38.55
CA ILE A 65 10.22 -11.71 -39.76
C ILE A 65 10.43 -12.58 -41.00
N ARG A 66 11.57 -13.27 -41.08
CA ARG A 66 11.93 -14.19 -42.16
C ARG A 66 10.93 -15.35 -42.29
N GLN A 67 10.57 -15.97 -41.18
CA GLN A 67 9.60 -17.07 -41.15
C GLN A 67 8.19 -16.63 -41.57
N ARG A 68 7.81 -15.38 -41.22
CA ARG A 68 6.52 -14.79 -41.61
C ARG A 68 6.53 -14.18 -43.01
N ALA A 69 7.68 -13.98 -43.63
CA ALA A 69 7.78 -13.48 -44.99
C ALA A 69 7.13 -14.48 -45.97
N ASN A 70 6.26 -13.96 -46.85
CA ASN A 70 5.58 -14.77 -47.85
C ASN A 70 6.58 -15.58 -48.67
N ALA A 71 6.19 -16.80 -49.08
CA ALA A 71 7.05 -17.68 -49.88
C ALA A 71 7.62 -17.01 -51.15
N LEU A 72 6.88 -16.04 -51.72
CA LEU A 72 7.31 -15.18 -52.82
C LEU A 72 8.53 -14.31 -52.49
N VAL A 73 8.58 -13.69 -51.30
CA VAL A 73 9.72 -12.83 -50.87
C VAL A 73 10.97 -13.68 -50.64
N ARG A 74 10.81 -14.83 -49.99
CA ARG A 74 11.88 -15.81 -49.80
C ARG A 74 12.50 -16.29 -51.12
N TRP A 75 11.68 -16.51 -52.15
CA TRP A 75 12.15 -16.96 -53.46
C TRP A 75 13.01 -15.92 -54.19
N THR A 76 12.79 -14.63 -53.92
CA THR A 76 13.56 -13.53 -54.52
C THR A 76 14.89 -13.22 -53.83
N GLY A 77 15.19 -13.83 -52.67
CA GLY A 77 16.39 -13.55 -51.88
C GLY A 77 16.41 -12.16 -51.22
N LEU A 78 15.30 -11.42 -51.25
CA LEU A 78 15.17 -10.08 -50.64
C LEU A 78 14.85 -10.11 -49.15
N ASP A 79 14.68 -11.29 -48.57
CA ASP A 79 14.21 -11.52 -47.21
C ASP A 79 15.06 -10.80 -46.15
N GLU A 80 16.38 -10.88 -46.29
CA GLU A 80 17.32 -10.29 -45.33
C GLU A 80 17.33 -8.75 -45.38
N ARG A 81 17.19 -8.18 -46.58
CA ARG A 81 17.04 -6.72 -46.76
C ARG A 81 15.70 -6.22 -46.24
N MET A 82 14.64 -7.01 -46.43
CA MET A 82 13.32 -6.69 -45.92
C MET A 82 13.29 -6.74 -44.38
N ALA A 83 13.86 -7.78 -43.78
CA ALA A 83 13.95 -7.89 -42.32
C ALA A 83 14.71 -6.71 -41.70
N ASN A 84 15.85 -6.34 -42.28
CA ASN A 84 16.60 -5.13 -41.89
C ASN A 84 15.75 -3.87 -42.00
N ALA A 85 15.13 -3.63 -43.16
CA ALA A 85 14.33 -2.42 -43.37
C ALA A 85 13.13 -2.32 -42.43
N VAL A 86 12.52 -3.46 -42.06
CA VAL A 86 11.43 -3.51 -41.07
C VAL A 86 11.95 -3.19 -39.68
N LEU A 87 13.06 -3.77 -39.26
CA LEU A 87 13.66 -3.50 -37.95
C LEU A 87 14.11 -2.05 -37.83
N ASP A 88 14.80 -1.52 -38.83
CA ASP A 88 15.20 -0.12 -38.92
C ASP A 88 13.98 0.81 -38.85
N GLY A 89 12.90 0.45 -39.55
CA GLY A 89 11.64 1.17 -39.51
C GLY A 89 11.02 1.20 -38.11
N ILE A 90 11.01 0.06 -37.41
CA ILE A 90 10.51 -0.04 -36.03
C ILE A 90 11.36 0.78 -35.07
N TYR A 91 12.69 0.69 -35.15
CA TYR A 91 13.59 1.49 -34.32
C TYR A 91 13.38 2.98 -34.55
N LYS A 92 13.30 3.41 -35.81
CA LYS A 92 13.02 4.78 -36.18
C LYS A 92 11.69 5.26 -35.58
N LEU A 93 10.61 4.46 -35.72
CA LEU A 93 9.31 4.81 -35.16
C LEU A 93 9.33 4.92 -33.63
N LEU A 94 10.01 4.01 -32.93
CA LEU A 94 10.13 4.06 -31.47
C LEU A 94 10.95 5.29 -31.02
N ALA A 95 12.05 5.59 -31.71
CA ALA A 95 12.89 6.76 -31.43
C ALA A 95 12.14 8.07 -31.71
N GLU A 96 11.45 8.18 -32.85
CA GLU A 96 10.60 9.32 -33.20
C GLU A 96 9.49 9.50 -32.17
N THR A 97 8.86 8.39 -31.73
CA THR A 97 7.86 8.43 -30.67
C THR A 97 8.46 8.95 -29.37
N LEU A 98 9.71 8.67 -29.02
CA LEU A 98 10.34 9.20 -27.79
C LEU A 98 10.72 10.68 -27.88
N VAL A 99 11.13 11.16 -29.05
CA VAL A 99 11.62 12.53 -29.25
C VAL A 99 10.48 13.51 -29.55
N ILE A 100 9.52 13.10 -30.38
CA ILE A 100 8.41 13.94 -30.83
C ILE A 100 7.27 13.85 -29.80
N LYS A 101 7.01 14.95 -29.11
CA LYS A 101 5.98 15.02 -28.05
C LYS A 101 4.58 14.74 -28.58
N ASP A 102 4.24 15.24 -29.76
CA ASP A 102 2.91 15.10 -30.38
C ASP A 102 2.89 13.98 -31.45
N HIS A 103 3.65 12.90 -31.22
CA HIS A 103 3.73 11.81 -32.18
C HIS A 103 2.36 11.09 -32.33
N PRO A 104 1.88 10.78 -33.55
CA PRO A 104 0.58 10.14 -33.75
C PRO A 104 0.38 8.82 -32.99
N LEU A 105 1.45 8.04 -32.81
CA LEU A 105 1.39 6.81 -32.01
C LEU A 105 1.13 7.07 -30.52
N ARG A 106 1.66 8.17 -29.95
CA ARG A 106 1.36 8.54 -28.56
C ARG A 106 -0.13 8.84 -28.41
N GLY A 107 -0.68 9.66 -29.31
CA GLY A 107 -2.11 9.98 -29.32
C GLY A 107 -3.00 8.75 -29.45
N LYS A 108 -2.61 7.77 -30.28
CA LYS A 108 -3.34 6.50 -30.40
C LYS A 108 -3.29 5.64 -29.14
N VAL A 109 -2.16 5.64 -28.43
CA VAL A 109 -2.05 4.96 -27.13
C VAL A 109 -2.90 5.67 -26.09
N GLU A 110 -2.88 7.00 -26.03
CA GLU A 110 -3.71 7.80 -25.12
C GLU A 110 -5.21 7.54 -25.36
N GLU A 111 -5.67 7.58 -26.61
CA GLU A 111 -7.05 7.25 -27.00
C GLU A 111 -7.45 5.82 -26.56
N GLY A 112 -6.53 4.86 -26.70
CA GLY A 112 -6.74 3.49 -26.22
C GLY A 112 -6.83 3.40 -24.70
N LEU A 113 -6.01 4.16 -23.97
CA LEU A 113 -6.06 4.22 -22.50
C LEU A 113 -7.33 4.91 -22.00
N GLU A 114 -7.78 5.96 -22.68
CA GLU A 114 -9.05 6.64 -22.40
C GLU A 114 -10.24 5.71 -22.60
N THR A 115 -10.25 4.97 -23.72
CA THR A 115 -11.27 3.95 -24.01
C THR A 115 -11.28 2.87 -22.94
N LEU A 116 -10.10 2.34 -22.58
CA LEU A 116 -9.99 1.34 -21.52
C LEU A 116 -10.49 1.88 -20.17
N ALA A 117 -10.15 3.12 -19.81
CA ALA A 117 -10.61 3.75 -18.59
C ALA A 117 -12.14 3.90 -18.56
N TYR A 118 -12.72 4.28 -19.70
CA TYR A 118 -14.16 4.38 -19.88
C TYR A 118 -14.86 3.02 -19.76
N ASP A 119 -14.36 1.99 -20.43
CA ASP A 119 -14.92 0.64 -20.42
C ASP A 119 -14.85 0.01 -19.01
N LEU A 120 -13.74 0.21 -18.29
CA LEU A 120 -13.61 -0.22 -16.90
C LEU A 120 -14.70 0.37 -15.97
N LEU A 121 -15.19 1.56 -16.30
CA LEU A 121 -16.23 2.26 -15.52
C LEU A 121 -17.64 1.92 -15.96
N HIS A 122 -17.87 1.75 -17.26
CA HIS A 122 -19.22 1.74 -17.83
C HIS A 122 -19.58 0.47 -18.62
N ASP A 123 -18.62 -0.34 -19.06
CA ASP A 123 -18.88 -1.57 -19.82
C ASP A 123 -18.98 -2.79 -18.88
N PRO A 124 -20.17 -3.41 -18.75
CA PRO A 124 -20.34 -4.61 -17.93
C PRO A 124 -19.46 -5.78 -18.37
N ALA A 125 -19.22 -5.95 -19.69
CA ALA A 125 -18.42 -7.06 -20.20
C ALA A 125 -16.94 -6.90 -19.81
N MET A 126 -16.39 -5.69 -19.91
CA MET A 126 -15.05 -5.39 -19.41
C MET A 126 -14.94 -5.61 -17.90
N GLN A 127 -15.92 -5.16 -17.12
CA GLN A 127 -15.93 -5.34 -15.67
C GLN A 127 -15.94 -6.83 -15.28
N GLU A 128 -16.75 -7.64 -15.97
CA GLU A 128 -16.79 -9.09 -15.75
C GLU A 128 -15.44 -9.74 -16.06
N ARG A 129 -14.79 -9.38 -17.17
CA ARG A 129 -13.44 -9.88 -17.52
C ARG A 129 -12.42 -9.57 -16.44
N VAL A 130 -12.42 -8.34 -15.91
CA VAL A 130 -11.50 -7.95 -14.82
C VAL A 130 -11.81 -8.71 -13.54
N MET A 131 -13.08 -8.95 -13.24
CA MET A 131 -13.48 -9.72 -12.05
C MET A 131 -13.09 -11.20 -12.18
N ALA A 132 -13.18 -11.79 -13.38
CA ALA A 132 -12.67 -13.13 -13.66
C ALA A 132 -11.15 -13.20 -13.46
N MET A 133 -10.40 -12.26 -14.05
CA MET A 133 -8.95 -12.16 -13.87
C MET A 133 -8.57 -12.03 -12.38
N LYS A 134 -9.30 -11.20 -11.63
CA LYS A 134 -9.14 -11.06 -10.17
C LYS A 134 -9.33 -12.40 -9.46
N ALA A 135 -10.38 -13.14 -9.80
CA ALA A 135 -10.67 -14.43 -9.19
C ALA A 135 -9.57 -15.48 -9.49
N GLU A 136 -9.05 -15.50 -10.71
CA GLU A 136 -7.91 -16.35 -11.08
C GLU A 136 -6.65 -16.01 -10.26
N VAL A 137 -6.33 -14.72 -10.14
CA VAL A 137 -5.19 -14.27 -9.34
C VAL A 137 -5.36 -14.64 -7.86
N LEU A 138 -6.57 -14.52 -7.31
CA LEU A 138 -6.88 -14.85 -5.93
C LEU A 138 -6.88 -16.36 -5.63
N THR A 139 -7.15 -17.18 -6.63
CA THR A 139 -7.09 -18.65 -6.51
C THR A 139 -5.69 -19.21 -6.76
N ASN A 140 -4.79 -18.42 -7.36
CA ASN A 140 -3.41 -18.84 -7.61
C ASN A 140 -2.63 -19.12 -6.30
N PRO A 141 -2.03 -20.32 -6.13
CA PRO A 141 -1.22 -20.65 -4.96
C PRO A 141 -0.04 -19.70 -4.72
N ALA A 142 0.54 -19.14 -5.79
CA ALA A 142 1.62 -18.15 -5.69
C ALA A 142 1.16 -16.87 -4.98
N MET A 143 -0.10 -16.46 -5.15
CA MET A 143 -0.68 -15.31 -4.45
C MET A 143 -0.77 -15.56 -2.94
N ALA A 144 -1.17 -16.78 -2.54
CA ALA A 144 -1.20 -17.16 -1.13
C ALA A 144 0.20 -17.12 -0.51
N HIS A 145 1.20 -17.69 -1.17
CA HIS A 145 2.60 -17.64 -0.72
C HIS A 145 3.16 -16.21 -0.65
N TRP A 146 2.80 -15.36 -1.62
CA TRP A 146 3.20 -13.96 -1.59
C TRP A 146 2.59 -13.23 -0.38
N LEU A 147 1.29 -13.43 -0.10
CA LEU A 147 0.61 -12.88 1.08
C LEU A 147 1.23 -13.36 2.39
N ASP A 148 1.69 -14.62 2.45
CA ASP A 148 2.43 -15.14 3.60
C ASP A 148 3.72 -14.35 3.84
N GLY A 149 4.49 -14.10 2.78
CA GLY A 149 5.71 -13.29 2.85
C GLY A 149 5.44 -11.84 3.27
N VAL A 150 4.35 -11.23 2.78
CA VAL A 150 3.94 -9.88 3.20
C VAL A 150 3.59 -9.85 4.68
N TRP A 151 2.81 -10.82 5.16
CA TRP A 151 2.44 -10.93 6.57
C TRP A 151 3.67 -11.05 7.47
N GLU A 152 4.65 -11.90 7.12
CA GLU A 152 5.86 -12.04 7.93
C GLU A 152 6.70 -10.76 7.97
N ARG A 153 6.75 -10.00 6.86
CA ARG A 153 7.41 -8.69 6.84
C ARG A 153 6.71 -7.67 7.75
N VAL A 154 5.39 -7.56 7.64
CA VAL A 154 4.57 -6.67 8.49
C VAL A 154 4.73 -7.06 9.96
N ARG A 155 4.66 -8.36 10.26
CA ARG A 155 4.89 -8.88 11.61
C ARG A 155 6.29 -8.52 12.12
N ALA A 156 7.32 -8.71 11.31
CA ALA A 156 8.68 -8.35 11.69
C ALA A 156 8.83 -6.85 11.97
N LEU A 157 8.19 -5.99 11.18
CA LEU A 157 8.16 -4.55 11.40
C LEU A 157 7.44 -4.19 12.72
N LEU A 158 6.26 -4.77 12.97
CA LEU A 158 5.49 -4.53 14.20
C LEU A 158 6.24 -5.02 15.45
N LEU A 159 6.88 -6.19 15.39
CA LEU A 159 7.68 -6.72 16.50
C LEU A 159 8.94 -5.89 16.77
N ARG A 160 9.57 -5.33 15.73
CA ARG A 160 10.69 -4.40 15.88
C ARG A 160 10.23 -3.07 16.48
N GLY A 161 9.12 -2.51 15.99
CA GLY A 161 8.55 -1.27 16.52
C GLY A 161 8.05 -1.39 17.96
N ALA A 162 7.53 -2.55 18.36
CA ALA A 162 7.12 -2.79 19.74
C ALA A 162 8.31 -2.95 20.71
N ARG A 163 9.51 -3.30 20.22
CA ARG A 163 10.71 -3.48 21.04
C ARG A 163 11.56 -2.21 21.15
N ASP A 164 11.52 -1.34 20.14
CA ASP A 164 12.33 -0.12 20.09
C ASP A 164 11.59 0.96 19.25
N PRO A 165 10.52 1.57 19.82
CA PRO A 165 9.65 2.49 19.07
C PRO A 165 10.39 3.71 18.52
N ASP A 166 11.41 4.20 19.24
CA ASP A 166 12.21 5.35 18.84
C ASP A 166 13.07 5.06 17.60
N LYS A 167 13.55 3.82 17.42
CA LYS A 167 14.39 3.44 16.26
C LYS A 167 13.62 3.22 14.96
N VAL A 168 12.33 2.87 15.03
CA VAL A 168 11.48 2.73 13.84
C VAL A 168 11.07 4.10 13.30
N LEU A 169 10.86 5.06 14.20
CA LEU A 169 10.52 6.46 13.88
C LEU A 169 11.74 7.33 13.56
N SER A 170 12.97 6.89 13.86
CA SER A 170 14.20 7.62 13.51
C SER A 170 14.85 7.16 12.20
N GLY A 171 14.31 6.13 11.52
CA GLY A 171 14.83 5.60 10.26
C GLY A 171 14.19 6.23 9.01
N GLU A 172 14.47 5.68 7.81
CA GLU A 172 13.91 6.17 6.54
C GLU A 172 12.38 6.23 6.52
N LEU A 173 11.71 5.30 7.22
CA LEU A 173 10.25 5.35 7.39
C LEU A 173 9.79 6.56 8.20
N GLY A 174 10.55 6.93 9.23
CA GLY A 174 10.32 8.13 10.03
C GLY A 174 10.47 9.41 9.20
N ALA A 175 11.57 9.50 8.44
CA ALA A 175 11.80 10.62 7.53
C ALA A 175 10.70 10.73 6.47
N SER A 176 10.29 9.61 5.88
CA SER A 176 9.21 9.56 4.88
C SER A 176 7.86 9.97 5.49
N LEU A 177 7.58 9.56 6.73
CA LEU A 177 6.36 9.94 7.45
C LEU A 177 6.38 11.41 7.90
N GLU A 178 7.54 11.94 8.27
CA GLU A 178 7.71 13.36 8.57
C GLU A 178 7.50 14.22 7.32
N GLU A 179 8.03 13.79 6.18
CA GLU A 179 7.88 14.46 4.89
C GLU A 179 6.42 14.41 4.40
N LEU A 180 5.75 13.26 4.54
CA LEU A 180 4.31 13.14 4.34
C LEU A 180 3.51 14.03 5.29
N GLY A 181 3.91 14.10 6.56
CA GLY A 181 3.31 14.96 7.58
C GLY A 181 3.42 16.44 7.24
N ARG A 182 4.60 16.89 6.75
CA ARG A 182 4.82 18.26 6.27
C ARG A 182 3.97 18.57 5.04
N ALA A 183 3.99 17.70 4.02
CA ALA A 183 3.18 17.85 2.83
C ALA A 183 1.68 17.92 3.14
N LEU A 184 1.20 17.11 4.09
CA LEU A 184 -0.16 17.20 4.60
C LEU A 184 -0.42 18.47 5.39
N SER A 185 0.55 18.98 6.17
CA SER A 185 0.36 20.20 6.97
C SER A 185 0.26 21.46 6.11
N GLU A 186 0.96 21.48 4.97
CA GLU A 186 1.09 22.63 4.09
C GLU A 186 -0.04 22.72 3.04
N ASP A 187 -0.59 21.58 2.58
CA ASP A 187 -1.65 21.56 1.57
C ASP A 187 -3.06 21.33 2.15
N ARG A 188 -3.84 22.41 2.18
CA ARG A 188 -5.23 22.41 2.67
C ARG A 188 -6.19 21.54 1.82
N ARG A 189 -5.95 21.39 0.52
CA ARG A 189 -6.76 20.51 -0.35
C ARG A 189 -6.45 19.04 -0.06
N LEU A 190 -5.17 18.70 0.11
CA LEU A 190 -4.74 17.36 0.50
C LEU A 190 -5.33 16.95 1.86
N GLN A 191 -5.32 17.85 2.85
CA GLN A 191 -5.98 17.62 4.16
C GLN A 191 -7.46 17.28 4.01
N LEU A 192 -8.20 17.99 3.17
CA LEU A 192 -9.63 17.76 2.97
C LEU A 192 -9.93 16.44 2.26
N LEU A 193 -9.05 16.00 1.35
CA LEU A 193 -9.15 14.71 0.69
C LEU A 193 -8.85 13.57 1.67
N VAL A 194 -7.74 13.66 2.40
CA VAL A 194 -7.33 12.67 3.39
C VAL A 194 -8.34 12.58 4.53
N ASN A 195 -8.86 13.70 5.05
CA ASN A 195 -9.88 13.68 6.09
C ASN A 195 -11.20 13.05 5.62
N ARG A 196 -11.63 13.29 4.38
CA ARG A 196 -12.83 12.65 3.83
C ARG A 196 -12.64 11.16 3.60
N PHE A 197 -11.47 10.77 3.10
CA PHE A 197 -11.10 9.37 2.95
C PHE A 197 -11.05 8.67 4.31
N ALA A 198 -10.27 9.19 5.26
CA ALA A 198 -10.13 8.66 6.61
C ALA A 198 -11.48 8.54 7.31
N ARG A 199 -12.33 9.58 7.25
CA ARG A 199 -13.68 9.56 7.83
C ARG A 199 -14.57 8.48 7.19
N ARG A 200 -14.60 8.35 5.87
CA ARG A 200 -15.38 7.29 5.20
C ARG A 200 -14.88 5.90 5.53
N THR A 201 -13.56 5.71 5.55
CA THR A 201 -12.94 4.43 5.89
C THR A 201 -13.22 4.06 7.34
N LEU A 202 -13.06 4.99 8.30
CA LEU A 202 -13.38 4.77 9.71
C LEU A 202 -14.86 4.47 9.95
N VAL A 203 -15.76 5.27 9.36
CA VAL A 203 -17.20 5.01 9.47
C VAL A 203 -17.54 3.65 8.86
N GLY A 204 -16.96 3.31 7.70
CA GLY A 204 -17.15 2.01 7.06
C GLY A 204 -16.62 0.84 7.89
N ILE A 205 -15.49 1.00 8.58
CA ILE A 205 -14.92 -0.02 9.47
C ILE A 205 -15.77 -0.17 10.73
N VAL A 206 -16.12 0.94 11.40
CA VAL A 206 -16.91 0.93 12.64
C VAL A 206 -18.31 0.37 12.39
N SER A 207 -18.99 0.79 11.33
CA SER A 207 -20.31 0.27 10.99
C SER A 207 -20.29 -1.21 10.57
N ARG A 208 -19.16 -1.73 10.09
CA ARG A 208 -19.07 -3.11 9.58
C ARG A 208 -18.49 -4.10 10.59
N TYR A 209 -17.61 -3.65 11.48
CA TYR A 209 -16.85 -4.48 12.40
C TYR A 209 -16.96 -4.03 13.86
N GLY A 210 -17.72 -2.98 14.15
CA GLY A 210 -17.92 -2.48 15.52
C GLY A 210 -18.37 -3.58 16.47
N ASP A 211 -19.33 -4.41 16.03
CA ASP A 211 -19.86 -5.51 16.84
C ASP A 211 -18.83 -6.64 17.03
N GLU A 212 -18.01 -6.94 16.01
CA GLU A 212 -16.96 -7.96 16.09
C GLU A 212 -15.79 -7.52 16.98
N ILE A 213 -15.42 -6.24 16.93
CA ILE A 213 -14.41 -5.65 17.81
C ILE A 213 -14.91 -5.62 19.25
N VAL A 214 -16.15 -5.17 19.48
CA VAL A 214 -16.79 -5.18 20.81
C VAL A 214 -16.86 -6.60 21.36
N ARG A 215 -17.22 -7.58 20.53
CA ARG A 215 -17.27 -8.98 20.93
C ARG A 215 -15.88 -9.54 21.26
N LEU A 216 -14.86 -9.25 20.44
CA LEU A 216 -13.48 -9.67 20.70
C LEU A 216 -12.93 -9.07 22.00
N VAL A 217 -13.15 -7.77 22.22
CA VAL A 217 -12.76 -7.09 23.46
C VAL A 217 -13.52 -7.68 24.65
N SER A 218 -14.83 -7.87 24.51
CA SER A 218 -15.67 -8.45 25.57
C SER A 218 -15.26 -9.88 25.93
N GLU A 219 -14.97 -10.73 24.94
CA GLU A 219 -14.49 -12.08 25.17
C GLU A 219 -13.07 -12.10 25.75
N THR A 220 -12.23 -11.14 25.39
CA THR A 220 -10.86 -11.00 25.93
C THR A 220 -10.89 -10.53 27.38
N VAL A 221 -11.72 -9.54 27.71
CA VAL A 221 -11.94 -9.07 29.09
C VAL A 221 -12.59 -10.15 29.94
N LYS A 222 -13.57 -10.91 29.40
CA LYS A 222 -14.17 -12.06 30.10
C LYS A 222 -13.18 -13.19 30.37
N ARG A 223 -12.14 -13.33 29.53
CA ARG A 223 -11.06 -14.30 29.72
C ARG A 223 -9.98 -13.82 30.67
N TRP A 224 -10.01 -12.56 31.11
CA TRP A 224 -9.13 -12.12 32.16
C TRP A 224 -9.63 -12.65 33.50
N ASP A 225 -8.80 -13.46 34.13
CA ASP A 225 -9.03 -13.93 35.49
C ASP A 225 -9.01 -12.74 36.45
N ALA A 226 -10.09 -12.57 37.20
CA ALA A 226 -10.33 -11.39 38.05
C ALA A 226 -9.24 -11.22 39.12
N GLN A 227 -8.64 -12.31 39.59
CA GLN A 227 -7.51 -12.28 40.54
C GLN A 227 -6.25 -11.71 39.87
N THR A 228 -5.89 -12.20 38.69
CA THR A 228 -4.71 -11.72 37.95
C THR A 228 -4.80 -10.24 37.55
N VAL A 229 -6.01 -9.73 37.24
CA VAL A 229 -6.24 -8.30 36.95
C VAL A 229 -6.14 -7.46 38.20
N THR A 230 -6.72 -7.94 39.31
CA THR A 230 -6.65 -7.24 40.61
C THR A 230 -5.22 -7.10 41.09
N ASP A 231 -4.41 -8.17 41.03
CA ASP A 231 -3.00 -8.15 41.43
C ASP A 231 -2.15 -7.21 40.57
N ARG A 232 -2.45 -7.13 39.26
CA ARG A 232 -1.75 -6.22 38.34
C ARG A 232 -2.15 -4.76 38.56
N VAL A 233 -3.43 -4.48 38.80
CA VAL A 233 -3.92 -3.14 39.13
C VAL A 233 -3.39 -2.71 40.50
N GLU A 234 -3.37 -3.59 41.49
CA GLU A 234 -2.86 -3.32 42.84
C GLU A 234 -1.34 -3.11 42.83
N SER A 235 -0.57 -3.89 42.05
CA SER A 235 0.88 -3.65 41.90
C SER A 235 1.21 -2.37 41.12
N ALA A 236 0.33 -1.93 40.21
CA ALA A 236 0.49 -0.69 39.44
C ALA A 236 0.06 0.55 40.24
N VAL A 237 -1.01 0.46 41.04
CA VAL A 237 -1.59 1.57 41.81
C VAL A 237 -1.02 1.67 43.24
N GLY A 238 -0.54 0.57 43.81
CA GLY A 238 -0.04 0.49 45.19
C GLY A 238 1.16 1.39 45.48
N ARG A 239 1.98 1.71 44.46
CA ARG A 239 3.14 2.59 44.61
C ARG A 239 2.73 4.06 44.84
N ASP A 240 1.69 4.53 44.15
CA ASP A 240 1.22 5.93 44.25
C ASP A 240 0.49 6.21 45.57
N LEU A 241 -0.28 5.26 46.07
CA LEU A 241 -0.97 5.40 47.38
C LEU A 241 0.02 5.43 48.56
N GLN A 242 1.18 4.77 48.43
CA GLN A 242 2.25 4.86 49.44
C GLN A 242 2.93 6.23 49.45
N PHE A 243 3.10 6.90 48.30
CA PHE A 243 3.69 8.25 48.24
C PHE A 243 2.86 9.29 48.99
N ILE A 244 1.52 9.23 48.90
CA ILE A 244 0.65 10.12 49.67
C ILE A 244 0.83 9.90 51.18
N ARG A 245 0.95 8.63 51.61
CA ARG A 245 1.13 8.28 53.03
C ARG A 245 2.49 8.71 53.57
N ILE A 246 3.56 8.55 52.79
CA ILE A 246 4.93 8.96 53.16
C ILE A 246 5.04 10.50 53.18
N ASN A 247 4.49 11.19 52.18
CA ASN A 247 4.50 12.66 52.15
C ASN A 247 3.67 13.24 53.30
N GLY A 248 2.55 12.61 53.67
CA GLY A 248 1.72 13.02 54.80
C GLY A 248 2.43 12.92 56.16
N THR A 249 3.20 11.85 56.41
CA THR A 249 3.95 11.71 57.66
C THR A 249 5.18 12.61 57.72
N LEU A 250 5.85 12.85 56.58
CA LEU A 250 6.97 13.79 56.49
C LEU A 250 6.55 15.24 56.76
N VAL A 251 5.47 15.69 56.11
CA VAL A 251 4.95 17.05 56.31
C VAL A 251 4.39 17.21 57.72
N GLY A 252 3.61 16.25 58.21
CA GLY A 252 3.08 16.29 59.57
C GLY A 252 4.16 16.27 60.65
N GLY A 253 5.22 15.46 60.46
CA GLY A 253 6.37 15.42 61.37
C GLY A 253 7.16 16.73 61.38
N LEU A 254 7.39 17.34 60.21
CA LEU A 254 8.10 18.62 60.11
C LEU A 254 7.33 19.76 60.79
N PHE A 255 6.01 19.84 60.57
CA PHE A 255 5.16 20.82 61.24
C PHE A 255 5.12 20.59 62.76
N GLY A 256 5.06 19.34 63.21
CA GLY A 256 5.12 19.01 64.64
C GLY A 256 6.41 19.46 65.31
N VAL A 257 7.56 19.26 64.66
CA VAL A 257 8.87 19.73 65.15
C VAL A 257 8.93 21.26 65.17
N VAL A 258 8.42 21.93 64.14
CA VAL A 258 8.39 23.41 64.07
C VAL A 258 7.52 24.00 65.18
N ILE A 259 6.32 23.45 65.40
CA ILE A 259 5.44 23.90 66.49
C ILE A 259 6.10 23.68 67.85
N HIS A 260 6.69 22.50 68.07
CA HIS A 260 7.37 22.20 69.33
C HIS A 260 8.58 23.11 69.59
N ALA A 261 9.35 23.44 68.54
CA ALA A 261 10.47 24.37 68.65
C ALA A 261 10.02 25.80 68.96
N VAL A 262 8.91 26.26 68.38
CA VAL A 262 8.32 27.58 68.67
C VAL A 262 7.77 27.63 70.09
N ASP A 263 7.12 26.57 70.55
CA ASP A 263 6.60 26.45 71.93
C ASP A 263 7.71 26.44 72.98
N MET A 264 8.89 25.89 72.67
CA MET A 264 10.06 25.97 73.56
C MET A 264 10.77 27.33 73.57
N LEU A 265 10.56 28.18 72.57
CA LEU A 265 11.25 29.47 72.40
C LEU A 265 10.44 30.68 72.87
N LEU A 266 9.13 30.49 73.11
CA LEU A 266 8.19 31.46 73.68
C LEU A 266 7.98 31.20 75.18
#